data_AF-A0A7L4WF73-F1
#
_entry.id   AF-A0A7L4WF73-F1
#
_cell.length_a   1.000
_cell.length_b   1.000
_cell.length_c   1.000
_cell.angle_alpha   90.00
_cell.angle_beta   90.00
_cell.angle_gamma   90.00
#
_symmetry.space_group_name_H-M   'P 1'
#
loop_
_entity.id
_entity.type
_entity.pdbx_description
1 polymer ?
#
loop_
_entity_poly.entity_id
_entity_poly.type
_entity_poly.pdbx_seq_one_letter_code
_entity_poly.pdbx_strand_id
1 'polypeptide(L)'
;MKQHIDSELVIYEVRADIAQFGGEFTVYAVYESEAVSGQPFEYISGYVDAERPTEDEADTKKEFKELIKDYDDNLASLADTKHELMTLDQLLEKLLEQDVAD
;
A
#
# COMPACT_ATOMS: atom_id res chain seq x y z
N MET A 1 -21.37 4.87 -14.39
CA MET A 1 -20.51 5.86 -13.75
C MET A 1 -19.53 5.08 -12.93
N LYS A 2 -18.31 4.90 -13.44
CA LYS A 2 -17.17 4.62 -12.58
C LYS A 2 -16.90 5.89 -11.77
N GLN A 3 -16.73 5.73 -10.47
CA GLN A 3 -16.27 6.82 -9.62
C GLN A 3 -14.76 6.96 -9.85
N HIS A 4 -14.29 8.16 -10.20
CA HIS A 4 -12.85 8.42 -10.25
C HIS A 4 -12.34 8.61 -8.82
N ILE A 5 -11.32 7.84 -8.45
CA ILE A 5 -10.55 8.05 -7.23
C ILE A 5 -9.17 8.52 -7.66
N ASP A 6 -8.85 9.76 -7.32
CA ASP A 6 -7.52 10.32 -7.53
C ASP A 6 -6.52 9.50 -6.74
N SER A 7 -5.77 8.67 -7.46
CA SER A 7 -4.78 7.76 -6.91
C SER A 7 -3.36 8.22 -7.26
N GLU A 8 -3.18 9.43 -7.78
CA GLU A 8 -1.90 9.90 -8.33
C GLU A 8 -0.76 9.80 -7.30
N LEU A 9 -1.03 10.18 -6.04
CA LEU A 9 -0.03 10.11 -4.97
C LEU A 9 0.36 8.68 -4.64
N VAL A 10 -0.61 7.79 -4.44
CA VAL A 10 -0.35 6.38 -4.12
C VAL A 10 0.36 5.69 -5.30
N ILE A 11 -0.03 6.00 -6.53
CA ILE A 11 0.65 5.51 -7.74
C ILE A 11 2.10 6.00 -7.80
N TYR A 12 2.36 7.25 -7.44
CA TYR A 12 3.71 7.81 -7.39
C TYR A 12 4.58 7.08 -6.36
N GLU A 13 4.05 6.84 -5.16
CA GLU A 13 4.74 6.11 -4.09
C GLU A 13 5.04 4.66 -4.50
N VAL A 14 4.04 3.94 -5.02
CA VAL A 14 4.23 2.57 -5.51
C VAL A 14 5.30 2.48 -6.60
N ARG A 15 5.35 3.45 -7.53
CA ARG A 15 6.39 3.49 -8.56
C ARG A 15 7.79 3.73 -7.98
N ALA A 16 7.90 4.55 -6.94
CA ALA A 16 9.17 4.78 -6.26
C ALA A 16 9.63 3.48 -5.55
N ASP A 17 8.72 2.79 -4.89
CA ASP A 17 9.01 1.53 -4.20
C ASP A 17 9.34 0.41 -5.17
N ILE A 18 8.66 0.31 -6.31
CA ILE A 18 9.03 -0.64 -7.39
C ILE A 18 10.46 -0.37 -7.87
N ALA A 19 10.85 0.90 -8.02
CA ALA A 19 12.20 1.24 -8.44
C ALA A 19 13.26 0.90 -7.37
N GLN A 20 12.88 0.92 -6.09
CA GLN A 20 13.77 0.63 -4.97
C GLN A 20 13.87 -0.88 -4.64
N PHE A 21 12.74 -1.57 -4.56
CA PHE A 21 12.63 -2.94 -4.06
C PHE A 21 12.29 -3.97 -5.15
N GLY A 22 11.80 -3.51 -6.31
CA GLY A 22 11.33 -4.36 -7.39
C GLY A 22 9.83 -4.65 -7.31
N GLY A 23 9.22 -4.95 -8.46
CA GLY A 23 7.78 -5.14 -8.59
C GLY A 23 7.21 -6.34 -7.82
N GLU A 24 8.03 -7.35 -7.55
CA GLU A 24 7.64 -8.57 -6.82
C GLU A 24 7.62 -8.38 -5.29
N PHE A 25 8.08 -7.23 -4.77
CA PHE A 25 8.03 -6.94 -3.34
C PHE A 25 6.59 -6.95 -2.83
N THR A 26 6.35 -7.59 -1.68
CA THR A 26 5.00 -7.82 -1.17
C THR A 26 4.54 -6.76 -0.18
N VAL A 27 3.29 -6.34 -0.35
CA VAL A 27 2.63 -5.30 0.45
C VAL A 27 1.19 -5.71 0.80
N TYR A 28 0.65 -5.10 1.84
CA TYR A 28 -0.78 -5.11 2.13
C TYR A 28 -1.43 -3.87 1.54
N ALA A 29 -2.22 -4.02 0.48
CA ALA A 29 -3.08 -2.95 -0.02
C ALA A 29 -4.22 -2.71 0.98
N VAL A 30 -4.41 -1.47 1.41
CA VAL A 30 -5.43 -1.06 2.38
C VAL A 30 -6.61 -0.47 1.65
N TYR A 31 -7.80 -0.98 1.96
CA TYR A 31 -9.06 -0.56 1.36
C TYR A 31 -9.85 0.33 2.31
N GLU A 32 -10.45 1.37 1.75
CA GLU A 32 -11.50 2.16 2.38
C GLU A 32 -12.84 1.94 1.69
N SER A 33 -13.91 2.32 2.38
CA SER A 33 -15.28 2.23 1.87
C SER A 33 -16.00 3.54 2.04
N GLU A 34 -16.58 4.06 0.96
CA GLU A 34 -17.46 5.22 1.00
C GLU A 34 -18.84 4.90 0.42
N ALA A 35 -19.86 5.66 0.85
CA ALA A 35 -21.22 5.49 0.35
C ALA A 35 -21.47 6.41 -0.86
N VAL A 36 -21.46 5.84 -2.06
CA VAL A 36 -21.72 6.57 -3.31
C VAL A 36 -23.12 6.22 -3.80
N SER A 37 -24.01 7.22 -3.91
CA SER A 37 -25.42 7.02 -4.31
C SER A 37 -26.15 5.95 -3.49
N GLY A 38 -25.79 5.79 -2.22
CA GLY A 38 -26.38 4.79 -1.31
C GLY A 38 -25.90 3.36 -1.51
N GLN A 39 -24.85 3.13 -2.30
CA GLN A 39 -24.15 1.85 -2.42
C GLN A 39 -22.73 1.96 -1.85
N PRO A 40 -22.21 0.93 -1.17
CA PRO A 40 -20.81 0.91 -0.76
C PRO A 40 -19.92 0.84 -2.01
N PHE A 41 -18.93 1.72 -2.05
CA PHE A 41 -17.87 1.71 -3.04
C PHE A 41 -16.54 1.54 -2.28
N GLU A 42 -15.82 0.48 -2.61
CA GLU A 42 -14.52 0.17 -2.01
C GLU A 42 -13.40 0.56 -2.97
N TYR A 43 -12.34 1.12 -2.41
CA TYR A 43 -11.18 1.57 -3.18
C TYR A 43 -9.91 1.42 -2.33
N ILE A 44 -8.76 1.32 -3.00
CA ILE A 44 -7.45 1.28 -2.33
C ILE A 44 -7.10 2.70 -1.92
N SER A 45 -6.91 2.92 -0.62
CA SER A 45 -6.53 4.22 -0.06
C SER A 45 -5.03 4.32 0.29
N GLY A 46 -4.34 3.19 0.37
CA GLY A 46 -2.91 3.13 0.64
C GLY A 46 -2.40 1.70 0.70
N TYR A 47 -1.17 1.54 1.20
CA TYR A 47 -0.56 0.23 1.41
C TYR A 47 0.49 0.30 2.52
N VAL A 48 0.88 -0.86 3.05
CA VAL A 48 2.00 -1.00 3.98
C VAL A 48 2.84 -2.22 3.61
N ASP A 49 4.13 -2.18 3.95
CA ASP A 49 5.05 -3.29 3.69
C ASP A 49 4.59 -4.59 4.37
N ALA A 50 4.62 -5.70 3.64
CA ALA A 50 4.34 -7.03 4.18
C ALA A 50 5.62 -7.79 4.55
N GLU A 51 6.77 -7.34 4.06
CA GLU A 51 8.06 -7.96 4.31
C GLU A 51 8.72 -7.37 5.54
N ARG A 52 9.21 -8.26 6.41
CA ARG A 52 9.89 -7.84 7.63
C ARG A 52 11.27 -7.30 7.29
N PRO A 53 11.66 -6.13 7.82
CA PRO A 53 12.99 -5.58 7.59
C PRO A 53 14.13 -6.52 8.00
N THR A 54 15.24 -6.42 7.29
CA THR A 54 16.48 -7.18 7.53
C THR A 54 17.60 -6.26 8.04
N GLU A 55 18.62 -6.84 8.69
CA GLU A 55 19.69 -6.05 9.32
C GLU A 55 20.55 -5.28 8.30
N ASP A 56 20.62 -5.74 7.05
CA ASP A 56 21.36 -5.12 5.95
C ASP A 56 20.67 -3.88 5.35
N GLU A 57 19.41 -3.64 5.69
CA GLU A 57 18.68 -2.42 5.32
C GLU A 57 19.00 -1.23 6.23
N ALA A 58 19.84 -1.43 7.26
CA ALA A 58 20.23 -0.42 8.22
C ALA A 58 21.75 -0.31 8.39
N ASP A 59 22.27 0.91 8.47
CA ASP A 59 23.68 1.15 8.75
C ASP A 59 24.03 0.91 10.23
N THR A 60 23.04 1.07 11.11
CA THR A 60 23.21 0.92 12.56
C THR A 60 22.14 0.06 13.20
N LYS A 61 22.49 -0.53 14.35
CA LYS A 61 21.54 -1.25 15.21
C LYS A 61 20.38 -0.38 15.72
N LYS A 62 20.54 0.95 15.75
CA LYS A 62 19.47 1.87 16.16
C LYS A 62 18.44 2.00 15.05
N GLU A 63 18.89 2.25 13.82
CA GLU A 63 18.03 2.32 12.64
C GLU A 63 17.29 1.01 12.41
N PHE A 64 17.98 -0.13 12.52
CA PHE A 64 17.30 -1.42 12.38
C PHE A 64 16.16 -1.62 13.40
N LYS A 65 16.34 -1.15 14.64
CA LYS A 65 15.26 -1.20 15.64
C LYS A 65 14.11 -0.25 15.31
N GLU A 66 14.40 0.88 14.68
CA GLU A 66 13.39 1.83 14.22
C GLU A 66 12.61 1.21 13.04
N LEU A 67 13.28 0.59 12.06
CA LEU A 67 12.64 -0.16 10.97
C LEU A 67 11.71 -1.27 11.49
N ILE A 68 12.18 -2.10 12.43
CA ILE A 68 11.34 -3.14 13.03
C ILE A 68 10.13 -2.56 13.77
N LYS A 69 10.32 -1.43 14.47
CA LYS A 69 9.22 -0.78 15.19
C LYS A 69 8.19 -0.23 14.20
N ASP A 70 8.63 0.44 13.14
CA ASP A 70 7.75 1.02 12.13
C ASP A 70 7.00 -0.09 11.37
N TYR A 71 7.66 -1.21 11.06
CA TYR A 71 7.02 -2.41 10.52
C TYR A 71 5.92 -2.97 11.46
N ASP A 72 6.24 -3.14 12.75
CA ASP A 72 5.27 -3.66 13.72
C ASP A 72 4.07 -2.71 13.91
N ASP A 73 4.32 -1.39 13.92
CA ASP A 73 3.28 -0.35 14.03
C ASP A 73 2.40 -0.33 12.77
N ASN A 74 2.99 -0.47 11.57
CA ASN A 74 2.27 -0.59 10.30
C ASN A 74 1.37 -1.82 10.27
N LEU A 75 1.87 -2.99 10.69
CA LEU A 75 1.04 -4.20 10.79
C LEU A 75 -0.08 -4.06 11.82
N ALA A 76 0.18 -3.40 12.95
CA ALA A 76 -0.85 -3.15 13.95
C ALA A 76 -1.97 -2.25 13.41
N SER A 77 -1.65 -1.31 12.52
CA SER A 77 -2.63 -0.43 11.87
C SER A 77 -3.65 -1.19 11.00
N LEU A 78 -3.32 -2.41 10.56
CA LEU A 78 -4.19 -3.23 9.70
C LEU A 78 -5.32 -3.94 10.46
N ALA A 79 -5.29 -3.96 11.79
CA ALA A 79 -6.20 -4.79 12.60
C ALA A 79 -7.69 -4.53 12.33
N ASP A 80 -8.05 -3.28 12.03
CA ASP A 80 -9.43 -2.83 11.80
C ASP A 80 -9.66 -2.38 10.34
N THR A 81 -8.74 -2.69 9.43
CA THR A 81 -8.86 -2.34 8.01
C THR A 81 -9.17 -3.56 7.16
N LYS A 82 -9.86 -3.34 6.04
CA LYS A 82 -9.88 -4.34 4.97
C LYS A 82 -8.56 -4.21 4.21
N HIS A 83 -7.83 -5.31 4.08
CA HIS A 83 -6.55 -5.32 3.37
C HIS A 83 -6.35 -6.62 2.58
N GLU A 84 -5.50 -6.57 1.57
CA GLU A 84 -5.17 -7.69 0.69
C GLU A 84 -3.66 -7.76 0.46
N LEU A 85 -3.06 -8.93 0.66
CA LEU A 85 -1.65 -9.18 0.34
C LEU A 85 -1.47 -9.29 -1.17
N MET A 86 -0.57 -8.49 -1.74
CA MET A 86 -0.23 -8.52 -3.16
C MET A 86 1.21 -8.01 -3.41
N THR A 87 1.68 -8.14 -4.63
CA THR A 87 2.94 -7.52 -5.08
C THR A 87 2.73 -6.05 -5.43
N LEU A 88 3.80 -5.25 -5.43
CA LEU A 88 3.75 -3.85 -5.89
C LEU A 88 3.28 -3.73 -7.36
N ASP A 89 3.66 -4.67 -8.24
CA ASP A 89 3.18 -4.68 -9.63
C ASP A 89 1.65 -4.87 -9.71
N GLN A 90 1.10 -5.80 -8.92
CA GLN A 90 -0.35 -6.01 -8.83
C GLN A 90 -1.08 -4.81 -8.22
N LEU A 91 -0.47 -4.17 -7.22
CA LEU A 91 -1.01 -2.95 -6.62
C LEU A 91 -1.06 -1.82 -7.64
N LEU A 92 0.02 -1.61 -8.40
CA LEU A 92 0.08 -0.58 -9.44
C LEU A 92 -1.00 -0.81 -10.51
N GLU A 93 -1.20 -2.05 -10.95
CA GLU A 93 -2.27 -2.39 -11.92
C GLU A 93 -3.64 -1.97 -11.39
N LYS A 94 -3.99 -2.36 -10.15
CA LYS A 94 -5.27 -2.01 -9.52
C LYS A 94 -5.45 -0.50 -9.34
N LEU A 95 -4.41 0.21 -8.93
CA LEU A 95 -4.45 1.67 -8.78
C LEU A 95 -4.64 2.39 -10.13
N LEU A 96 -4.00 1.91 -11.19
CA LEU A 96 -4.20 2.46 -12.54
C LEU A 96 -5.62 2.20 -13.06
N GLU A 97 -6.22 1.05 -12.74
CA GLU A 97 -7.63 0.79 -13.05
C GLU A 97 -8.60 1.68 -12.26
N GLN A 98 -8.25 1.99 -11.01
CA GLN A 98 -8.99 2.86 -10.10
C GLN A 98 -8.92 4.34 -10.53
N ASP A 99 -7.77 4.79 -11.02
CA ASP A 99 -7.54 6.18 -11.46
C ASP A 99 -8.10 6.49 -12.86
N VAL A 100 -8.74 5.53 -13.53
CA VAL A 100 -9.39 5.80 -14.82
C VAL A 100 -10.62 6.70 -14.61
N ALA A 101 -10.48 7.96 -15.00
CA ALA A 101 -11.61 8.87 -15.19
C ALA A 101 -12.46 8.41 -16.40
N ASP A 102 -13.77 8.24 -16.19
CA ASP A 102 -14.77 8.08 -17.27
C ASP A 102 -14.85 9.35 -18.16
#